data_AF-A0AAW9J0Z4-F1
#
_entry.id   AF-A0AAW9J0Z4-F1
#
_cell.length_a   1.000
_cell.length_b   1.000
_cell.length_c   1.000
_cell.angle_alpha   90.00
_cell.angle_beta   90.00
_cell.angle_gamma   90.00
#
_symmetry.space_group_name_H-M   'P 1'
#
loop_
_entity.id
_entity.type
_entity.pdbx_description
1 polymer ?
#
loop_
_entity_poly.entity_id
_entity_poly.type
_entity_poly.pdbx_seq_one_letter_code
_entity_poly.pdbx_strand_id
1 'polypeptide(L)'
;KLEYLRAGGRVSNAVFIGGKILNIHPSIEIENGYLVAKKKYRGKMERIVTKLIEEYSDTKNLDKKEVWLLWSIGLSDTVRRAAEDKVKEIVFENIRLMQT
;
A
#
# COMPACT_ATOMS: atom_id res chain seq x y z
N LYS A 1 -9.17 2.08 7.45
CA LYS A 1 -10.01 3.17 6.88
C LYS A 1 -9.24 4.49 7.02
N LEU A 2 -9.28 5.38 6.02
CA LEU A 2 -8.56 6.67 6.05
C LEU A 2 -9.07 7.65 7.12
N GLU A 3 -10.28 7.43 7.63
CA GLU A 3 -10.89 8.20 8.72
C GLU A 3 -9.99 8.27 9.95
N TYR A 4 -9.27 7.18 10.27
CA TYR A 4 -8.33 7.15 11.40
C TYR A 4 -7.11 8.06 11.17
N LEU A 5 -6.55 8.07 9.97
CA LEU A 5 -5.42 8.93 9.63
C LEU A 5 -5.81 10.41 9.65
N ARG A 6 -7.05 10.72 9.22
CA ARG A 6 -7.61 12.07 9.29
C ARG A 6 -7.85 12.51 10.74
N ALA A 7 -8.51 11.67 11.53
CA ALA A 7 -8.81 11.98 12.93
C ALA A 7 -7.53 12.22 13.76
N GLY A 8 -6.43 11.52 13.43
CA GLY A 8 -5.13 11.72 14.06
C GLY A 8 -4.28 12.86 13.49
N GLY A 9 -4.78 13.63 12.52
CA GLY A 9 -4.03 14.74 11.90
C GLY A 9 -2.85 14.33 11.01
N ARG A 10 -2.76 13.04 10.64
CA ARG A 10 -1.61 12.46 9.93
C ARG A 10 -1.74 12.54 8.41
N VAL A 11 -2.93 12.83 7.88
CA VAL A 11 -3.23 13.01 6.44
C VAL A 11 -4.07 14.27 6.22
N SER A 12 -3.80 15.04 5.15
CA SER A 12 -4.51 16.30 4.87
C SER A 12 -6.00 16.09 4.49
N ASN A 13 -6.85 17.07 4.86
CA ASN A 13 -8.30 17.00 4.62
C ASN A 13 -8.69 16.95 3.13
N ALA A 14 -7.88 17.52 2.22
CA ALA A 14 -8.17 17.53 0.78
C ALA A 14 -8.17 16.13 0.15
N VAL A 15 -7.39 15.19 0.71
CA VAL A 15 -7.32 13.79 0.27
C VAL A 15 -8.63 13.04 0.55
N PHE A 16 -9.34 13.44 1.60
CA PHE A 16 -10.51 12.72 2.12
C PHE A 16 -11.76 12.86 1.24
N ILE A 17 -11.90 13.95 0.49
CA ILE A 17 -13.15 14.32 -0.21
C ILE A 17 -13.53 13.32 -1.33
N GLY A 18 -12.62 12.45 -1.78
CA GLY A 18 -12.92 11.41 -2.79
C GLY A 18 -13.28 10.02 -2.26
N GLY A 19 -13.27 9.79 -0.94
CA GLY A 19 -13.30 8.45 -0.33
C GLY A 19 -14.66 7.73 -0.31
N LYS A 20 -15.74 8.41 -0.69
CA LYS A 20 -17.10 7.84 -0.79
C LYS A 20 -17.46 7.37 -2.20
N ILE A 21 -16.49 7.26 -3.10
CA ILE A 21 -16.70 6.81 -4.49
C ILE A 21 -16.37 5.30 -4.58
N LEU A 22 -17.32 4.53 -5.14
CA LEU A 22 -17.31 3.07 -5.26
C LEU A 22 -15.93 2.47 -5.60
N ASN A 23 -15.32 1.78 -4.62
CA ASN A 23 -14.09 1.00 -4.74
C ASN A 23 -12.83 1.77 -5.17
N ILE A 24 -12.66 3.03 -4.73
CA ILE A 24 -11.39 3.76 -4.89
C ILE A 24 -10.51 3.64 -3.64
N HIS A 25 -9.25 3.26 -3.84
CA HIS A 25 -8.25 3.04 -2.80
C HIS A 25 -7.01 3.90 -3.11
N PRO A 26 -6.77 5.00 -2.38
CA PRO A 26 -5.53 5.75 -2.55
C PRO A 26 -4.34 5.00 -1.93
N SER A 27 -3.22 4.99 -2.65
CA SER A 27 -1.91 4.71 -2.07
C SER A 27 -1.46 5.88 -1.21
N ILE A 28 -0.72 5.56 -0.15
CA ILE A 28 -0.13 6.53 0.77
C ILE A 28 1.37 6.28 0.75
N GLU A 29 2.14 7.33 0.49
CA GLU A 29 3.60 7.33 0.55
C GLU A 29 4.07 8.30 1.63
N ILE A 30 5.27 8.06 2.17
CA ILE A 30 5.91 8.98 3.12
C ILE A 30 6.79 9.94 2.33
N GLU A 31 6.53 11.23 2.46
CA GLU A 31 7.37 12.29 1.90
C GLU A 31 7.65 13.35 2.97
N ASN A 32 8.94 13.62 3.22
CA ASN A 32 9.38 14.58 4.24
C ASN A 32 8.76 14.34 5.63
N GLY A 33 8.52 13.08 6.00
CA GLY A 33 7.90 12.70 7.27
C GLY A 33 6.37 12.77 7.30
N TYR A 34 5.72 13.14 6.20
CA TYR A 34 4.26 13.25 6.11
C TYR A 34 3.66 12.11 5.28
N LEU A 35 2.44 11.68 5.64
CA LEU A 35 1.66 10.73 4.84
C LEU A 35 0.95 11.48 3.71
N VAL A 36 1.42 11.25 2.48
CA VAL A 36 0.90 11.91 1.27
C VAL A 36 0.14 10.88 0.45
N ALA A 37 -1.11 11.19 0.12
CA ALA A 37 -1.85 10.36 -0.82
C ALA A 37 -1.35 10.58 -2.25
N LYS A 38 -1.13 9.47 -2.94
CA LYS A 38 -0.61 9.45 -4.31
C LYS A 38 -1.67 8.90 -5.26
N LYS A 39 -1.35 7.81 -5.94
CA LYS A 39 -2.20 7.22 -6.96
C LYS A 39 -3.46 6.63 -6.35
N LYS A 40 -4.59 6.88 -7.01
CA LYS A 40 -5.90 6.31 -6.67
C LYS A 40 -6.15 5.06 -7.50
N TYR A 41 -6.16 3.90 -6.86
CA TYR A 41 -6.47 2.62 -7.49
C TYR A 41 -7.96 2.34 -7.42
N ARG A 42 -8.48 1.53 -8.35
CA ARG A 42 -9.88 1.09 -8.35
C ARG A 42 -9.98 -0.40 -8.57
N GLY A 43 -10.89 -1.05 -7.84
CA GLY A 43 -11.22 -2.46 -8.02
C GLY A 43 -11.01 -3.31 -6.76
N LYS A 44 -10.86 -4.62 -6.94
CA LYS A 44 -10.61 -5.57 -5.84
C LYS A 44 -9.20 -5.37 -5.28
N MET A 45 -9.07 -5.40 -3.95
CA MET A 45 -7.79 -5.21 -3.25
C MET A 45 -6.67 -6.15 -3.72
N GLU A 46 -6.99 -7.40 -4.07
CA GLU A 46 -6.02 -8.38 -4.61
C GLU A 46 -5.34 -7.88 -5.89
N ARG A 47 -6.11 -7.25 -6.80
CA ARG A 47 -5.56 -6.68 -8.04
C ARG A 47 -4.84 -5.35 -7.79
N ILE A 48 -5.31 -4.61 -6.80
CA ILE A 48 -4.71 -3.32 -6.45
C ILE A 48 -3.33 -3.54 -5.85
N VAL A 49 -3.17 -4.49 -4.94
CA VAL A 49 -1.89 -4.71 -4.24
C VAL A 49 -0.81 -5.22 -5.19
N THR A 50 -1.13 -6.14 -6.09
CA THR A 50 -0.17 -6.65 -7.07
C THR A 50 0.29 -5.54 -8.02
N LYS A 51 -0.66 -4.73 -8.52
CA LYS A 51 -0.38 -3.59 -9.39
C LYS A 51 0.42 -2.49 -8.67
N LEU A 52 0.11 -2.22 -7.41
CA LEU A 52 0.86 -1.25 -6.61
C LEU A 52 2.33 -1.68 -6.48
N ILE A 53 2.58 -2.94 -6.14
CA ILE A 53 3.93 -3.48 -5.97
C ILE A 53 4.73 -3.38 -7.28
N GLU A 54 4.13 -3.80 -8.39
CA GLU A 54 4.73 -3.75 -9.73
C GLU A 54 5.09 -2.32 -10.16
N GLU A 55 4.14 -1.40 -10.07
CA GLU A 55 4.39 -0.01 -10.44
C GLU A 55 5.42 0.65 -9.52
N TYR A 56 5.43 0.31 -8.24
CA TYR A 56 6.40 0.84 -7.29
C TYR A 56 7.81 0.30 -7.56
N SER A 57 7.95 -0.98 -7.93
CA SER A 57 9.24 -1.57 -8.29
C SER A 57 9.80 -1.06 -9.59
N ASP A 58 8.95 -0.73 -10.57
CA ASP A 58 9.39 -0.28 -11.89
C ASP A 58 9.79 1.21 -11.90
N THR A 59 9.13 2.02 -11.07
CA THR A 59 9.34 3.47 -11.04
C THR A 59 10.45 3.92 -10.09
N LYS A 60 10.80 3.09 -9.12
CA LYS A 60 11.83 3.38 -8.12
C LYS A 60 12.94 2.36 -8.33
N ASN A 61 14.17 2.80 -8.54
CA ASN A 61 15.33 1.90 -8.54
C ASN A 61 15.57 1.36 -7.12
N LEU A 62 14.73 0.43 -6.67
CA LEU A 62 14.70 -0.07 -5.30
C LEU A 62 15.98 -0.81 -4.97
N ASP A 63 16.53 -0.57 -3.78
CA ASP A 63 17.54 -1.46 -3.19
C ASP A 63 16.85 -2.80 -2.89
N LYS A 64 17.30 -3.87 -3.54
CA LYS A 64 16.69 -5.20 -3.46
C LYS A 64 17.18 -6.04 -2.28
N LYS A 65 17.95 -5.47 -1.35
CA LYS A 65 18.42 -6.17 -0.14
C LYS A 65 17.31 -6.68 0.77
N GLU A 66 16.28 -5.87 1.02
CA GLU A 66 15.20 -6.26 1.92
C GLU A 66 13.89 -5.54 1.62
N VAL A 67 12.78 -6.25 1.79
CA VAL A 67 11.43 -5.71 1.71
C VAL A 67 10.59 -6.20 2.89
N TRP A 68 9.78 -5.29 3.42
CA TRP A 68 8.85 -5.57 4.51
C TRP A 68 7.41 -5.47 4.01
N LEU A 69 6.65 -6.54 4.21
CA LEU A 69 5.21 -6.53 4.07
C LEU A 69 4.58 -6.47 5.46
N LEU A 70 3.99 -5.31 5.76
CA LEU A 70 3.32 -5.01 7.02
C LEU A 70 1.82 -5.00 6.82
N TRP A 71 1.07 -5.63 7.72
CA TRP A 71 -0.39 -5.57 7.69
C TRP A 71 -1.02 -5.61 9.08
N SER A 72 -2.25 -5.14 9.19
CA SER A 72 -3.02 -5.20 10.44
C SER A 72 -4.00 -6.36 10.47
N ILE A 73 -4.49 -6.69 11.67
CA ILE A 73 -5.65 -7.59 11.84
C ILE A 73 -6.82 -7.12 10.95
N GLY A 74 -7.46 -8.07 10.28
CA GLY A 74 -8.60 -7.83 9.39
C GLY A 74 -8.23 -7.68 7.91
N LEU A 75 -6.95 -7.72 7.54
CA LEU A 75 -6.57 -7.91 6.13
C LEU A 75 -6.92 -9.34 5.69
N SER A 76 -7.55 -9.49 4.54
CA SER A 76 -7.84 -10.80 3.96
C SER A 76 -6.56 -11.54 3.59
N ASP A 77 -6.51 -12.84 3.92
CA ASP A 77 -5.41 -13.73 3.54
C ASP A 77 -5.19 -13.76 2.02
N THR A 78 -6.23 -13.62 1.20
CA THR A 78 -6.08 -13.59 -0.26
C THR A 78 -5.29 -12.35 -0.71
N VAL A 79 -5.53 -11.19 -0.10
CA VAL A 79 -4.80 -9.96 -0.42
C VAL A 79 -3.35 -10.07 0.05
N ARG A 80 -3.14 -10.61 1.25
CA ARG A 80 -1.81 -10.83 1.81
C ARG A 80 -0.98 -11.76 0.92
N ARG A 81 -1.52 -12.93 0.54
CA ARG A 81 -0.85 -13.88 -0.35
C ARG A 81 -0.54 -13.27 -1.71
N ALA A 82 -1.48 -12.53 -2.30
CA ALA A 82 -1.24 -11.84 -3.57
C ALA A 82 -0.08 -10.84 -3.49
N ALA A 83 0.08 -10.13 -2.37
CA ALA A 83 1.21 -9.24 -2.15
C ALA A 83 2.53 -10.00 -2.01
N GLU A 84 2.53 -11.07 -1.18
CA GLU A 84 3.70 -11.92 -0.97
C GLU A 84 4.19 -12.55 -2.26
N ASP A 85 3.28 -13.12 -3.05
CA ASP A 85 3.62 -13.78 -4.31
C ASP A 85 4.17 -12.79 -5.33
N LYS A 86 3.58 -11.58 -5.42
CA LYS A 86 4.10 -10.54 -6.32
C LYS A 86 5.49 -10.04 -5.91
N VAL A 87 5.77 -9.92 -4.62
CA VAL A 87 7.10 -9.53 -4.14
C VAL A 87 8.15 -10.60 -4.45
N LYS A 88 7.80 -11.89 -4.36
CA LYS A 88 8.71 -12.99 -4.71
C LYS A 88 9.14 -12.95 -6.18
N GLU A 89 8.32 -12.40 -7.08
CA GLU A 89 8.70 -12.19 -8.49
C GLU A 89 9.80 -11.13 -8.69
N ILE A 90 9.96 -10.18 -7.76
CA ILE A 90 10.85 -9.00 -7.92
C ILE A 90 12.30 -9.28 -7.49
N VAL A 91 12.58 -10.47 -6.94
CA VAL A 91 13.90 -10.97 -6.52
C VAL A 91 14.55 -10.07 -5.46
N PHE A 92 13.91 -9.95 -4.29
CA PHE A 92 14.53 -9.38 -3.09
C PHE A 92 15.37 -10.45 -2.36
N GLU A 93 16.50 -10.06 -1.76
CA GLU A 93 17.34 -10.98 -0.99
C GLU A 93 16.63 -11.43 0.30
N ASN A 94 15.93 -10.51 0.97
CA ASN A 94 15.21 -10.77 2.21
C ASN A 94 13.76 -10.27 2.12
N ILE A 95 12.81 -11.14 2.44
CA ILE A 95 11.38 -10.80 2.52
C ILE A 95 10.93 -10.97 3.97
N ARG A 96 10.51 -9.88 4.61
CA ARG A 96 10.02 -9.86 6.00
C ARG A 96 8.51 -9.67 6.01
N LEU A 97 7.82 -10.53 6.74
CA LEU A 97 6.37 -10.50 6.89
C LEU A 97 6.05 -10.20 8.36
N MET A 98 5.26 -9.16 8.63
CA MET A 98 4.91 -8.80 10.01
C MET A 98 3.47 -8.31 10.10
N GLN A 99 2.70 -8.90 11.02
CA GLN A 99 1.40 -8.41 11.42
C GLN A 99 1.52 -7.47 12.62
N THR A 100 0.85 -6.31 12.57
CA THR A 100 0.88 -5.28 13.61
C THR A 100 -0.51 -4.91 14.11
#